data_AF-A0A397CQS7-F1
#
_entry.id   AF-A0A397CQS7-F1
#
_cell.length_a   1.000
_cell.length_b   1.000
_cell.length_c   1.000
_cell.angle_alpha   90.00
_cell.angle_beta   90.00
_cell.angle_gamma   90.00
#
_symmetry.space_group_name_H-M   'P 1'
#
loop_
_entity.id
_entity.type
_entity.pdbx_description
1 polymer ?
#
loop_
_entity_poly.entity_id
_entity_poly.type
_entity_poly.pdbx_seq_one_letter_code
_entity_poly.pdbx_strand_id
1 'polypeptide(L)'
;MLGLLNRSRRWLPGVLAGIGLAIHVAPLCYGDWEFIYSFDDGANFVENPMIQALTLPNIVAMATTVKINVYEPLSWLLKAFVHGLVGMQSKYVRMVSVLVHWTACGILGCATHRLLAPSFPDRASVAIAANLSAILFAIHPVHIEVLMWPSAQPYPLAMLFTSIMFLAHLHKPWSIVGTGTSAK
;
A
#
# COMPACT_ATOMS: atom_id res chain seq x y z
N MET A 1 30.44 1.33 23.15
CA MET A 1 29.83 0.05 22.75
C MET A 1 28.37 0.19 22.28
N LEU A 2 27.47 0.83 23.02
CA LEU A 2 26.06 1.03 22.61
C LEU A 2 25.87 1.73 21.26
N GLY A 3 26.68 2.74 20.92
CA GLY A 3 26.59 3.45 19.63
C GLY A 3 26.97 2.62 18.39
N LEU A 4 27.88 1.64 18.54
CA LEU A 4 28.27 0.71 17.46
C LEU A 4 27.21 -0.38 17.25
N LEU A 5 26.62 -0.88 18.33
CA LEU A 5 25.46 -1.80 18.31
C LEU A 5 24.20 -1.15 17.69
N ASN A 6 24.01 0.16 17.93
CA ASN A 6 22.90 0.89 17.34
C ASN A 6 23.11 1.15 15.83
N ARG A 7 24.36 1.23 15.37
CA ARG A 7 24.71 1.37 13.93
C ARG A 7 24.55 0.05 13.16
N SER A 8 24.84 -1.08 13.79
CA SER A 8 24.69 -2.41 13.15
C SER A 8 23.24 -2.85 13.00
N ARG A 9 22.32 -2.42 13.89
CA ARG A 9 20.90 -2.79 13.85
C ARG A 9 20.04 -1.99 12.87
N ARG A 10 20.55 -0.91 12.27
CA ARG A 10 19.79 -0.07 11.30
C ARG A 10 19.42 -0.79 10.01
N TRP A 11 20.19 -1.82 9.64
CA TRP A 11 19.96 -2.59 8.41
C TRP A 11 18.91 -3.70 8.59
N LEU A 12 18.66 -4.13 9.84
CA LEU A 12 17.77 -5.24 10.14
C LEU A 12 16.34 -5.02 9.60
N PRO A 13 15.68 -3.86 9.81
CA PRO A 13 14.36 -3.64 9.24
C PRO A 13 14.35 -3.70 7.71
N GLY A 14 15.40 -3.17 7.05
CA GLY A 14 15.52 -3.25 5.59
C GLY A 14 15.64 -4.68 5.08
N VAL A 15 16.43 -5.52 5.76
CA VAL A 15 16.56 -6.95 5.43
C VAL A 15 15.23 -7.68 5.64
N LEU A 16 14.56 -7.46 6.77
CA LEU A 16 13.26 -8.10 7.06
C LEU A 16 12.17 -7.67 6.08
N ALA A 17 12.14 -6.39 5.70
CA ALA A 17 11.25 -5.90 4.65
C ALA A 17 11.55 -6.55 3.30
N GLY A 18 12.83 -6.68 2.94
CA GLY A 18 13.26 -7.37 1.72
C GLY A 18 12.84 -8.84 1.69
N ILE A 19 12.99 -9.57 2.80
CA ILE A 19 12.54 -10.95 2.93
C ILE A 19 11.01 -11.04 2.82
N GLY A 20 10.27 -10.20 3.54
CA GLY A 20 8.80 -10.18 3.48
C GLY A 20 8.29 -9.87 2.07
N LEU A 21 8.90 -8.89 1.40
CA LEU A 21 8.56 -8.56 0.01
C LEU A 21 8.87 -9.73 -0.92
N ALA A 22 10.02 -10.38 -0.74
CA ALA A 22 10.38 -11.56 -1.52
C ALA A 22 9.38 -12.71 -1.33
N ILE A 23 8.86 -12.92 -0.11
CA ILE A 23 7.81 -13.93 0.15
C ILE A 23 6.54 -13.64 -0.65
N HIS A 24 6.12 -12.37 -0.76
CA HIS A 24 4.92 -12.00 -1.53
C HIS A 24 5.16 -12.03 -3.05
N VAL A 25 6.36 -11.72 -3.51
CA VAL A 25 6.69 -11.64 -4.94
C VAL A 25 7.11 -13.00 -5.53
N ALA A 26 7.77 -13.86 -4.76
CA ALA A 26 8.33 -15.11 -5.25
C ALA A 26 7.30 -16.01 -5.97
N PRO A 27 6.06 -16.21 -5.45
CA PRO A 27 5.05 -16.97 -6.16
C PRO A 27 4.66 -16.38 -7.51
N LEU A 28 4.68 -15.04 -7.64
CA LEU A 28 4.35 -14.36 -8.89
C LEU A 28 5.47 -14.50 -9.94
N CYS A 29 6.69 -14.82 -9.53
CA CYS A 29 7.81 -15.06 -10.44
C CYS A 29 7.78 -16.45 -11.09
N TYR A 30 6.95 -17.36 -10.61
CA TYR A 30 6.86 -18.74 -11.10
C TYR A 30 5.47 -19.06 -11.62
N GLY A 31 5.41 -19.76 -12.75
CA GLY A 31 4.16 -20.20 -13.38
C GLY A 31 3.32 -19.08 -14.01
N ASP A 32 2.22 -19.52 -14.63
CA ASP A 32 1.22 -18.64 -15.20
C ASP A 32 0.14 -18.33 -14.16
N TRP A 33 -0.28 -17.07 -14.14
CA TRP A 33 -1.34 -16.60 -13.25
C TRP A 33 -2.52 -16.15 -14.09
N GLU A 34 -3.65 -16.80 -13.86
CA GLU A 34 -4.89 -16.53 -14.61
C GLU A 34 -5.85 -15.64 -13.83
N PHE A 35 -6.83 -15.07 -14.52
CA PHE A 35 -7.98 -14.44 -13.89
C PHE A 35 -8.98 -15.51 -13.47
N ILE A 36 -9.59 -15.36 -12.31
CA ILE A 36 -10.55 -16.32 -11.78
C ILE A 36 -11.96 -15.92 -12.24
N TYR A 37 -12.35 -16.36 -13.43
CA TYR A 37 -13.62 -15.96 -14.07
C TYR A 37 -14.87 -16.36 -13.30
N SER A 38 -14.80 -17.39 -12.45
CA SER A 38 -15.93 -17.80 -11.60
C SER A 38 -16.26 -16.79 -10.49
N PHE A 39 -15.39 -15.81 -10.26
CA PHE A 39 -15.59 -14.70 -9.33
C PHE A 39 -15.59 -13.36 -10.10
N ASP A 40 -15.26 -12.27 -9.41
CA ASP A 40 -15.39 -10.92 -9.98
C ASP A 40 -14.32 -10.55 -11.03
N ASP A 41 -13.32 -11.41 -11.28
CA ASP A 41 -12.18 -11.06 -12.14
C ASP A 41 -12.59 -10.85 -13.60
N GLY A 42 -13.51 -11.68 -14.11
CA GLY A 42 -14.02 -11.54 -15.48
C GLY A 42 -14.66 -10.16 -15.68
N ALA A 43 -15.62 -9.83 -14.82
CA ALA A 43 -16.32 -8.56 -14.86
C ALA A 43 -15.42 -7.36 -14.54
N ASN A 44 -14.42 -7.48 -13.66
CA ASN A 44 -13.53 -6.38 -13.28
C ASN A 44 -12.47 -6.09 -14.34
N PHE A 45 -11.96 -7.11 -15.02
CA PHE A 45 -10.80 -6.99 -15.89
C PHE A 45 -11.09 -7.27 -17.36
N VAL A 46 -11.57 -8.47 -17.66
CA VAL A 46 -11.63 -8.98 -19.04
C VAL A 46 -12.80 -8.37 -19.80
N GLU A 47 -13.98 -8.39 -19.19
CA GLU A 47 -15.24 -7.92 -19.77
C GLU A 47 -15.45 -6.41 -19.56
N ASN A 48 -14.47 -5.74 -18.95
CA ASN A 48 -14.60 -4.37 -18.52
C ASN A 48 -14.09 -3.40 -19.58
N PRO A 49 -14.96 -2.79 -20.41
CA PRO A 49 -14.51 -1.96 -21.54
C PRO A 49 -13.78 -0.71 -21.08
N MET A 50 -14.09 -0.16 -19.90
CA MET A 50 -13.49 1.09 -19.44
C MET A 50 -12.00 0.96 -19.13
N ILE A 51 -11.49 -0.23 -18.80
CA ILE A 51 -10.05 -0.39 -18.51
C ILE A 51 -9.24 -0.91 -19.70
N GLN A 52 -9.86 -1.13 -20.86
CA GLN A 52 -9.16 -1.71 -22.02
C GLN A 52 -8.20 -0.72 -22.69
N ALA A 53 -8.37 0.58 -22.47
CA ALA A 53 -7.50 1.61 -23.01
C ALA A 53 -7.55 2.89 -22.15
N LEU A 54 -6.47 3.67 -22.18
CA LEU A 54 -6.39 4.99 -21.56
C LEU A 54 -6.80 6.10 -22.54
N THR A 55 -8.06 6.06 -22.99
CA THR A 55 -8.67 7.14 -23.78
C THR A 55 -9.46 8.10 -22.89
N LEU A 56 -9.72 9.32 -23.37
CA LEU A 56 -10.59 10.25 -22.64
C LEU A 56 -11.99 9.67 -22.36
N PRO A 57 -12.70 9.05 -23.33
CA PRO A 57 -13.96 8.35 -23.07
C PRO A 57 -13.87 7.29 -21.96
N ASN A 58 -12.80 6.48 -21.96
CA ASN A 58 -12.56 5.48 -20.92
C ASN A 58 -12.39 6.11 -19.54
N ILE A 59 -11.60 7.19 -19.42
CA ILE A 59 -11.37 7.90 -18.16
C ILE A 59 -12.67 8.54 -17.65
N VAL A 60 -13.47 9.15 -18.53
CA VAL A 60 -14.79 9.69 -18.16
C VAL A 60 -15.71 8.58 -17.68
N ALA A 61 -15.73 7.42 -18.35
CA ALA A 61 -16.50 6.27 -17.91
C ALA A 61 -16.08 5.80 -16.51
N MET A 62 -14.78 5.70 -16.24
CA MET A 62 -14.27 5.37 -14.89
C MET A 62 -14.76 6.37 -13.83
N ALA A 63 -14.80 7.68 -14.15
CA ALA A 63 -15.19 8.73 -13.21
C ALA A 63 -16.71 8.84 -12.97
N THR A 64 -17.54 8.19 -13.78
CA THR A 64 -19.01 8.41 -13.79
C THR A 64 -19.84 7.14 -13.65
N THR A 65 -19.21 5.97 -13.71
CA THR A 65 -19.92 4.67 -13.70
C THR A 65 -19.85 4.01 -12.33
N VAL A 66 -20.88 3.23 -12.01
CA VAL A 66 -20.83 2.20 -10.96
C VAL A 66 -20.81 0.84 -11.64
N LYS A 67 -19.85 -0.03 -11.30
CA LYS A 67 -19.73 -1.37 -11.89
C LYS A 67 -19.59 -2.42 -10.78
N ILE A 68 -20.31 -3.53 -10.90
CA ILE A 68 -20.40 -4.59 -9.87
C ILE A 68 -20.81 -3.98 -8.50
N ASN A 69 -21.73 -3.01 -8.52
CA ASN A 69 -22.18 -2.29 -7.31
C ASN A 69 -21.07 -1.53 -6.55
N VAL A 70 -19.93 -1.22 -7.21
CA VAL A 70 -18.83 -0.46 -6.63
C VAL A 70 -18.52 0.79 -7.47
N TYR A 71 -18.24 1.90 -6.79
CA TYR A 71 -17.68 3.12 -7.38
C TYR A 71 -16.21 3.24 -6.99
N GLU A 72 -15.30 3.02 -7.94
CA GLU A 72 -13.86 2.94 -7.66
C GLU A 72 -12.98 3.55 -8.79
N PRO A 73 -13.19 4.82 -9.16
CA PRO A 73 -12.56 5.44 -10.34
C PRO A 73 -11.03 5.33 -10.37
N LEU A 74 -10.36 5.54 -9.23
CA LEU A 74 -8.89 5.47 -9.15
C LEU A 74 -8.36 4.03 -9.27
N SER A 75 -9.15 3.05 -8.82
CA SER A 75 -8.84 1.64 -8.98
C SER A 75 -8.95 1.24 -10.45
N TRP A 76 -10.02 1.64 -11.15
CA TRP A 76 -10.12 1.38 -12.60
C TRP A 76 -9.02 2.08 -13.39
N LEU A 77 -8.63 3.29 -12.99
CA LEU A 77 -7.49 3.99 -13.61
C LEU A 77 -6.18 3.22 -13.41
N LEU A 78 -5.92 2.70 -12.20
CA LEU A 78 -4.76 1.86 -11.92
C LEU A 78 -4.78 0.57 -12.77
N LYS A 79 -5.94 -0.12 -12.82
CA LYS A 79 -6.12 -1.33 -13.63
C LYS A 79 -5.83 -1.06 -15.11
N ALA A 80 -6.35 0.05 -15.66
CA ALA A 80 -6.12 0.46 -17.04
C ALA A 80 -4.67 0.85 -17.33
N PHE A 81 -4.00 1.49 -16.36
CA PHE A 81 -2.58 1.81 -16.46
C PHE A 81 -1.71 0.56 -16.50
N VAL A 82 -1.96 -0.40 -15.61
CA VAL A 82 -1.27 -1.71 -15.65
C VAL A 82 -1.53 -2.40 -16.98
N HIS A 83 -2.78 -2.47 -17.41
CA HIS A 83 -3.14 -3.05 -18.70
C HIS A 83 -2.38 -2.39 -19.86
N GLY A 84 -2.32 -1.07 -19.92
CA GLY A 84 -1.62 -0.34 -20.98
C GLY A 84 -0.10 -0.59 -21.01
N LEU A 85 0.52 -0.93 -19.88
CA LEU A 85 1.96 -1.18 -19.80
C LEU A 85 2.36 -2.61 -20.17
N VAL A 86 1.57 -3.61 -19.77
CA VAL A 86 1.97 -5.03 -19.85
C VAL A 86 0.92 -5.94 -20.48
N GLY A 87 -0.18 -5.39 -20.98
CA GLY A 87 -1.31 -6.19 -21.47
C GLY A 87 -2.17 -6.75 -20.32
N MET A 88 -3.28 -7.40 -20.68
CA MET A 88 -4.26 -7.89 -19.71
C MET A 88 -3.77 -9.19 -19.07
N GLN A 89 -2.86 -9.05 -18.10
CA GLN A 89 -2.15 -10.16 -17.47
C GLN A 89 -2.34 -10.13 -15.95
N SER A 90 -3.02 -11.16 -15.44
CA SER A 90 -3.40 -11.32 -14.03
C SER A 90 -2.19 -11.22 -13.08
N LYS A 91 -1.05 -11.78 -13.48
CA LYS A 91 0.23 -11.72 -12.76
C LYS A 91 0.63 -10.30 -12.38
N TYR A 92 0.66 -9.39 -13.35
CA TYR A 92 1.17 -8.03 -13.12
C TYR A 92 0.21 -7.17 -12.31
N VAL A 93 -1.10 -7.43 -12.38
CA VAL A 93 -2.08 -6.81 -11.49
C VAL A 93 -1.73 -7.12 -10.03
N ARG A 94 -1.42 -8.38 -9.70
CA ARG A 94 -0.97 -8.79 -8.34
C ARG A 94 0.37 -8.18 -7.97
N MET A 95 1.34 -8.16 -8.88
CA MET A 95 2.65 -7.55 -8.61
C MET A 95 2.50 -6.07 -8.25
N VAL A 96 1.61 -5.35 -8.93
CA VAL A 96 1.29 -3.96 -8.59
C VAL A 96 0.55 -3.86 -7.26
N SER A 97 -0.39 -4.75 -6.95
CA SER A 97 -1.02 -4.81 -5.61
C SER A 97 0.02 -4.97 -4.49
N VAL A 98 1.00 -5.86 -4.67
CA VAL A 98 2.11 -6.06 -3.73
C VAL A 98 2.95 -4.79 -3.60
N LEU A 99 3.33 -4.16 -4.71
CA LEU A 99 4.11 -2.92 -4.70
C LEU A 99 3.37 -1.79 -3.95
N VAL A 100 2.09 -1.61 -4.25
CA VAL A 100 1.25 -0.57 -3.63
C VAL A 100 1.10 -0.83 -2.13
N HIS A 101 0.86 -2.08 -1.73
CA HIS A 101 0.77 -2.48 -0.31
C HIS A 101 2.05 -2.20 0.46
N TRP A 102 3.21 -2.63 -0.07
CA TRP A 102 4.49 -2.39 0.60
C TRP A 102 4.85 -0.91 0.67
N THR A 103 4.49 -0.14 -0.36
CA THR A 103 4.62 1.33 -0.33
C THR A 103 3.74 1.93 0.77
N ALA A 104 2.48 1.50 0.86
CA ALA A 104 1.57 1.95 1.91
C ALA A 104 2.13 1.64 3.31
N CYS A 105 2.62 0.42 3.53
CA CYS A 105 3.22 -0.01 4.80
C CYS A 105 4.47 0.81 5.16
N GLY A 106 5.34 1.11 4.19
CA GLY A 106 6.51 1.97 4.40
C GLY A 106 6.12 3.38 4.85
N ILE A 107 5.11 3.97 4.20
CA ILE A 107 4.56 5.28 4.59
C ILE A 107 3.93 5.22 5.98
N LEU A 108 3.21 4.14 6.30
CA LEU A 108 2.66 3.91 7.64
C LEU A 108 3.77 3.85 8.69
N GLY A 109 4.89 3.16 8.43
CA GLY A 109 6.05 3.15 9.33
C GLY A 109 6.64 4.54 9.56
N CYS A 110 6.72 5.37 8.52
CA CYS A 110 7.09 6.78 8.63
C CYS A 110 6.10 7.57 9.50
N ALA A 111 4.80 7.35 9.33
CA ALA A 111 3.76 7.99 10.11
C ALA A 111 3.83 7.57 11.59
N THR A 112 3.99 6.28 11.88
CA THR A 112 4.16 5.74 13.23
C THR A 112 5.39 6.30 13.92
N HIS A 113 6.53 6.37 13.23
CA HIS A 113 7.72 7.02 13.79
C HIS A 113 7.45 8.49 14.11
N ARG A 114 6.81 9.23 13.19
CA ARG A 114 6.50 10.65 13.39
C ARG A 114 5.56 10.89 14.57
N LEU A 115 4.57 10.02 14.74
CA LEU A 115 3.64 10.07 15.86
C LEU A 115 4.33 9.82 17.20
N LEU A 116 5.14 8.75 17.28
CA LEU A 116 5.68 8.27 18.55
C LEU A 116 6.97 8.97 18.95
N ALA A 117 7.80 9.40 18.01
CA ALA A 117 9.10 9.98 18.29
C ALA A 117 9.04 11.07 19.38
N PRO A 118 8.12 12.07 19.34
CA PRO A 118 8.02 13.11 20.37
C PRO A 118 7.90 12.60 21.81
N SER A 119 7.26 11.44 22.02
CA SER A 119 6.96 10.88 23.34
C SER A 119 8.13 10.12 23.98
N PHE A 120 9.21 9.87 23.24
CA PHE A 120 10.33 9.07 23.74
C PHE A 120 11.69 9.79 23.54
N PRO A 121 12.62 9.64 24.51
CA PRO A 121 13.97 10.20 24.39
C PRO A 121 14.83 9.45 23.36
N ASP A 122 14.69 8.13 23.25
CA ASP A 122 15.46 7.31 22.31
C ASP A 122 14.79 7.23 20.94
N ARG A 123 15.10 8.21 20.08
CA ARG A 123 14.57 8.30 18.71
C ARG A 123 14.98 7.13 17.82
N ALA A 124 16.16 6.55 18.05
CA ALA A 124 16.66 5.44 17.23
C ALA A 124 15.85 4.17 17.49
N SER A 125 15.56 3.87 18.77
CA SER A 125 14.71 2.73 19.12
C SER A 125 13.27 2.90 18.62
N VAL A 126 12.71 4.11 18.68
CA VAL A 126 11.38 4.38 18.08
C VAL A 126 11.38 4.15 16.57
N ALA A 127 12.42 4.59 15.86
CA ALA A 127 12.52 4.34 14.43
C ALA A 127 12.57 2.85 14.10
N ILE A 128 13.35 2.06 14.85
CA ILE A 128 13.40 0.61 14.67
C ILE A 128 12.03 -0.01 14.97
N ALA A 129 11.40 0.34 16.09
CA ALA A 129 10.10 -0.19 16.48
C ALA A 129 9.01 0.13 15.46
N ALA A 130 8.95 1.37 14.95
CA ALA A 130 7.99 1.79 13.93
C ALA A 130 8.17 1.02 12.60
N ASN A 131 9.41 0.78 12.18
CA ASN A 131 9.67 -0.04 10.99
C ASN A 131 9.31 -1.51 11.24
N LEU A 132 9.66 -2.08 12.39
CA LEU A 132 9.30 -3.45 12.72
C LEU A 132 7.78 -3.64 12.79
N SER A 133 7.03 -2.69 13.38
CA SER A 133 5.56 -2.75 13.37
C SER A 133 4.98 -2.67 11.97
N ALA A 134 5.54 -1.82 11.09
CA ALA A 134 5.10 -1.73 9.71
C ALA A 134 5.40 -3.02 8.91
N ILE A 135 6.54 -3.66 9.16
CA ILE A 135 6.89 -4.94 8.52
C ILE A 135 5.99 -6.06 9.03
N LEU A 136 5.74 -6.14 10.34
CA LEU A 136 4.83 -7.12 10.93
C LEU A 136 3.41 -6.97 10.37
N PHE A 137 2.94 -5.73 10.20
CA PHE A 137 1.69 -5.45 9.51
C PHE A 137 1.76 -5.91 8.04
N ALA A 138 2.81 -5.53 7.31
CA ALA A 138 2.94 -5.81 5.89
C ALA A 138 2.89 -7.32 5.57
N ILE A 139 3.54 -8.16 6.37
CA ILE A 139 3.61 -9.61 6.18
C ILE A 139 2.44 -10.37 6.80
N HIS A 140 1.51 -9.69 7.47
CA HIS A 140 0.42 -10.35 8.17
C HIS A 140 -0.43 -11.17 7.17
N PRO A 141 -0.70 -12.46 7.44
CA PRO A 141 -1.30 -13.37 6.46
C PRO A 141 -2.71 -12.95 6.01
N VAL A 142 -3.41 -12.13 6.81
CA VAL A 142 -4.72 -11.56 6.43
C VAL A 142 -4.67 -10.78 5.10
N HIS A 143 -3.52 -10.25 4.72
CA HIS A 143 -3.38 -9.48 3.49
C HIS A 143 -3.26 -10.36 2.24
N ILE A 144 -3.00 -11.67 2.39
CA ILE A 144 -2.68 -12.49 1.21
C ILE A 144 -3.82 -12.57 0.20
N GLU A 145 -5.06 -12.60 0.68
CA GLU A 145 -6.25 -12.53 -0.17
C GLU A 145 -6.23 -11.25 -1.00
N VAL A 146 -6.02 -10.11 -0.35
CA VAL A 146 -5.96 -8.79 -0.99
C VAL A 146 -4.80 -8.68 -2.00
N LEU A 147 -3.67 -9.32 -1.73
CA LEU A 147 -2.49 -9.26 -2.59
C LEU A 147 -2.60 -10.20 -3.80
N MET A 148 -3.21 -11.37 -3.61
CA MET A 148 -3.23 -12.45 -4.59
C MET A 148 -4.54 -12.54 -5.38
N TRP A 149 -5.60 -11.86 -4.96
CA TRP A 149 -6.84 -11.72 -5.71
C TRP A 149 -6.84 -10.38 -6.48
N PRO A 150 -6.86 -10.38 -7.84
CA PRO A 150 -6.65 -9.16 -8.61
C PRO A 150 -7.83 -8.20 -8.48
N SER A 151 -9.06 -8.72 -8.33
CA SER A 151 -10.23 -7.88 -8.04
C SER A 151 -10.14 -7.17 -6.67
N ALA A 152 -9.26 -7.63 -5.78
CA ALA A 152 -8.97 -7.01 -4.49
C ALA A 152 -7.87 -5.91 -4.55
N GLN A 153 -7.29 -5.62 -5.74
CA GLN A 153 -6.39 -4.47 -5.96
C GLN A 153 -6.88 -3.09 -5.45
N PRO A 154 -8.18 -2.78 -5.32
CA PRO A 154 -8.60 -1.48 -4.79
C PRO A 154 -8.20 -1.27 -3.31
N TYR A 155 -8.11 -2.33 -2.52
CA TYR A 155 -7.79 -2.24 -1.08
C TYR A 155 -6.38 -1.73 -0.76
N PRO A 156 -5.28 -2.24 -1.38
CA PRO A 156 -3.94 -1.69 -1.13
C PRO A 156 -3.84 -0.24 -1.60
N LEU A 157 -4.56 0.15 -2.66
CA LEU A 157 -4.62 1.54 -3.11
C LEU A 157 -5.31 2.45 -2.09
N ALA A 158 -6.44 2.01 -1.53
CA ALA A 158 -7.10 2.72 -0.43
C ALA A 158 -6.16 2.87 0.78
N MET A 159 -5.48 1.78 1.18
CA MET A 159 -4.50 1.81 2.26
C MET A 159 -3.36 2.78 2.00
N LEU A 160 -2.87 2.86 0.75
CA LEU A 160 -1.84 3.81 0.35
C LEU A 160 -2.31 5.25 0.61
N PHE A 161 -3.50 5.62 0.13
CA PHE A 161 -4.06 6.94 0.36
C PHE A 161 -4.32 7.22 1.84
N THR A 162 -4.80 6.25 2.61
CA THR A 162 -4.95 6.37 4.07
C THR A 162 -3.62 6.61 4.76
N SER A 163 -2.56 5.91 4.37
CA SER A 163 -1.23 6.06 4.95
C SER A 163 -0.62 7.42 4.63
N ILE A 164 -0.78 7.89 3.38
CA ILE A 164 -0.38 9.24 2.95
C ILE A 164 -1.14 10.30 3.74
N MET A 165 -2.47 10.17 3.83
CA MET A 165 -3.31 11.08 4.59
C MET A 165 -2.87 11.15 6.05
N PHE A 166 -2.59 10.00 6.67
CA PHE A 166 -2.16 9.96 8.06
C PHE A 166 -0.80 10.63 8.26
N LEU A 167 0.18 10.34 7.41
CA LEU A 167 1.48 11.01 7.45
C LEU A 167 1.37 12.52 7.23
N ALA A 168 0.52 12.96 6.29
CA ALA A 168 0.27 14.36 6.01
C ALA A 168 -0.45 15.07 7.17
N HIS A 169 -1.38 14.39 7.83
CA HIS A 169 -2.06 14.91 9.02
C HIS A 169 -1.06 15.18 10.15
N LEU A 170 -0.12 14.24 10.38
CA LEU A 170 0.97 14.41 11.33
C LEU A 170 2.00 15.47 10.89
N HIS A 171 1.89 16.02 9.67
CA HIS A 171 2.80 17.06 9.19
C HIS A 171 2.74 18.33 10.06
N LYS A 172 1.54 18.68 10.50
CA LYS A 172 1.35 19.83 11.39
C LYS A 172 1.72 19.45 12.81
N PRO A 173 2.45 20.30 13.56
CA PRO A 173 2.69 20.08 14.97
C PRO A 173 1.35 19.97 15.69
N TRP A 174 1.09 18.82 16.31
CA TRP A 174 -0.04 18.64 17.22
C TRP A 174 0.07 19.56 18.47
N SER A 175 1.21 20.24 18.64
CA SER A 175 1.53 21.15 19.74
C SER A 175 0.80 22.50 19.73
N ILE A 176 -0.12 22.77 18.78
CA ILE A 176 -0.84 24.07 18.71
C ILE A 176 -2.30 23.96 19.20
N VAL A 177 -2.82 22.74 19.39
CA VAL A 177 -4.18 22.53 19.90
C VAL A 177 -4.09 22.03 21.34
N GLY A 178 -3.72 22.91 22.27
CA GLY A 178 -3.73 22.55 23.70
C GLY A 178 -2.89 23.42 24.63
N THR A 179 -1.90 24.17 24.13
CA THR A 179 -1.24 25.20 24.95
C THR A 179 -2.08 26.46 24.97
N GLY A 180 -3.29 26.35 25.54
CA GLY A 180 -3.99 27.50 26.05
C GLY A 180 -3.11 28.14 27.10
N THR A 181 -2.57 29.31 26.79
CA THR A 181 -2.04 30.24 27.77
C THR A 181 -3.16 30.59 28.75
N SER A 182 -3.28 29.81 29.82
CA SER A 182 -3.89 30.31 31.05
C SER A 182 -2.84 31.15 31.76
N ALA A 183 -2.61 32.35 31.25
CA ALA A 183 -1.99 33.40 32.05
C ALA A 183 -3.06 33.90 33.04
N LYS A 184 -2.91 33.49 34.30
CA LYS A 184 -3.31 34.29 35.45
C LYS A 184 -2.05 34.90 36.04
#